data_AF-A0A0A9XGR0-F1
#
_entry.id   AF-A0A0A9XGR0-F1
#
_cell.length_a   1.000
_cell.length_b   1.000
_cell.length_c   1.000
_cell.angle_alpha   90.00
_cell.angle_beta   90.00
_cell.angle_gamma   90.00
#
_symmetry.space_group_name_H-M   'P 1'
#
loop_
_entity.id
_entity.type
_entity.pdbx_description
1 polymer ?
#
loop_
_entity_poly.entity_id
_entity_poly.type
_entity_poly.pdbx_seq_one_letter_code
_entity_poly.pdbx_strand_id
1 'polypeptide(L)'
;MQKLHSVVPDGGFVSGVFNLAGGSIGGGILGIPNGFKTSGLAMGTIYLIVIFLLTVYSMRIMGMAAKKTGIKTYEKMGGQLFGRGGDIFIAAIMFVKCYGSCISYIISIGDL
;
A
#
# COMPACT_ATOMS: atom_id res chain seq x y z
N MET A 1 -12.57 -5.25 28.38
CA MET A 1 -12.61 -4.29 27.25
C MET A 1 -11.75 -3.02 27.47
N GLN A 2 -10.97 -2.88 28.57
CA GLN A 2 -10.20 -1.66 28.89
C GLN A 2 -8.67 -1.78 28.69
N LYS A 3 -8.14 -2.97 28.41
CA LYS A 3 -6.68 -3.20 28.30
C LYS A 3 -6.09 -3.12 26.89
N LEU A 4 -6.92 -2.99 25.84
CA LEU A 4 -6.40 -2.77 24.47
C LEU A 4 -5.93 -1.33 24.22
N HIS A 5 -6.51 -0.35 24.93
CA HIS A 5 -6.26 1.08 24.67
C HIS A 5 -4.94 1.61 25.24
N SER A 6 -4.32 0.89 26.19
CA SER A 6 -3.00 1.26 26.73
C SER A 6 -1.81 0.78 25.89
N VAL A 7 -2.01 -0.21 25.00
CA VAL A 7 -0.94 -0.78 24.17
C VAL A 7 -0.88 -0.12 22.78
N VAL A 8 -2.00 0.41 22.31
CA VAL A 8 -2.14 1.07 21.01
C VAL A 8 -2.85 2.41 21.24
N PRO A 9 -2.14 3.48 21.61
CA PRO A 9 -2.72 4.82 21.66
C PRO A 9 -3.20 5.21 20.25
N ASP A 10 -4.41 5.78 20.14
CA ASP A 10 -4.93 6.28 18.86
C ASP A 10 -3.97 7.36 18.31
N GLY A 11 -3.23 7.01 17.25
CA GLY A 11 -2.21 7.87 16.64
C GLY A 11 -0.74 7.55 16.99
N GLY A 12 -0.47 6.50 17.77
CA GLY A 12 0.89 6.03 18.04
C GLY A 12 1.55 5.31 16.85
N PHE A 13 2.88 5.19 16.86
CA PHE A 13 3.66 4.48 15.83
C PHE A 13 3.16 3.04 15.60
N VAL A 14 2.83 2.34 16.69
CA VAL A 14 2.33 0.96 16.66
C VAL A 14 1.01 0.87 15.89
N SER A 15 0.06 1.76 16.19
CA SER A 15 -1.25 1.85 15.52
C SER A 15 -1.09 2.14 14.03
N GLY A 16 -0.16 3.01 13.66
CA GLY A 16 0.17 3.31 12.27
C GLY A 16 0.74 2.10 11.51
N VAL A 17 1.61 1.32 12.16
CA VAL A 17 2.17 0.09 11.58
C VAL A 17 1.08 -0.97 11.39
N PHE A 18 0.20 -1.16 12.36
CA PHE A 18 -0.92 -2.11 12.24
C PHE A 18 -1.91 -1.71 11.14
N ASN A 19 -2.25 -0.42 11.02
CA ASN A 19 -3.12 0.06 9.96
C ASN A 19 -2.48 -0.13 8.56
N LEU A 20 -1.19 0.20 8.44
CA LEU A 20 -0.44 -0.02 7.19
C LEU A 20 -0.35 -1.52 6.84
N ALA A 21 -0.10 -2.37 7.83
CA ALA A 21 -0.03 -3.82 7.64
C ALA A 21 -1.41 -4.39 7.24
N GLY A 22 -2.47 -4.00 7.94
CA GLY A 22 -3.85 -4.40 7.64
C GLY A 22 -4.28 -4.02 6.22
N GLY A 23 -3.94 -2.80 5.79
CA GLY A 23 -4.21 -2.34 4.41
C GLY A 23 -3.36 -3.05 3.34
N SER A 24 -2.13 -3.46 3.67
CA SER A 24 -1.21 -4.09 2.70
C SER A 24 -1.46 -5.59 2.51
N ILE A 25 -1.83 -6.30 3.58
CA ILE A 25 -2.09 -7.75 3.54
C ILE A 25 -3.37 -8.06 2.74
N GLY A 26 -4.35 -7.15 2.82
CA GLY A 26 -5.73 -7.36 2.40
C GLY A 26 -5.93 -7.88 0.97
N GLY A 27 -5.50 -7.13 -0.06
CA GLY A 27 -5.73 -7.51 -1.47
C GLY A 27 -4.65 -8.43 -2.05
N GLY A 28 -3.43 -8.39 -1.50
CA GLY A 28 -2.28 -9.11 -2.06
C GLY A 28 -2.31 -10.61 -1.77
N ILE A 29 -2.82 -11.01 -0.60
CA ILE A 29 -2.71 -12.41 -0.13
C ILE A 29 -3.51 -13.40 -0.97
N LEU A 30 -4.61 -12.94 -1.57
CA LEU A 30 -5.52 -13.76 -2.37
C LEU A 30 -4.92 -14.12 -3.75
N GLY A 31 -4.06 -13.26 -4.29
CA GLY A 31 -3.40 -13.48 -5.59
C GLY A 31 -2.10 -14.30 -5.52
N ILE A 32 -1.46 -14.38 -4.34
CA ILE A 32 -0.20 -15.11 -4.14
C ILE A 32 -0.31 -16.60 -4.54
N PRO A 33 -1.26 -17.41 -4.04
CA PRO A 33 -1.29 -18.84 -4.36
C PRO A 33 -1.40 -19.13 -5.86
N ASN A 34 -2.21 -18.35 -6.59
CA ASN A 34 -2.32 -18.47 -8.04
C ASN A 34 -1.04 -18.04 -8.77
N GLY A 35 -0.35 -16.99 -8.30
CA GLY A 35 0.95 -16.59 -8.86
C GLY A 35 2.04 -17.66 -8.71
N PHE A 36 2.05 -18.38 -7.59
CA PHE A 36 2.96 -19.49 -7.33
C PHE A 36 2.64 -20.72 -8.21
N LYS A 37 1.35 -20.99 -8.45
CA LYS A 37 0.92 -22.10 -9.31
C LYS A 37 1.41 -21.95 -10.75
N THR A 38 1.42 -20.73 -11.28
CA THR A 38 1.81 -20.45 -12.69
C THR A 38 3.32 -20.26 -12.86
N SER A 39 4.01 -19.71 -11.87
CA SER A 39 5.45 -19.36 -11.98
C SER A 39 6.40 -20.43 -11.43
N GLY A 40 5.89 -21.38 -10.63
CA GLY A 40 6.69 -22.36 -9.90
C GLY A 40 7.28 -21.80 -8.59
N LEU A 41 7.61 -22.69 -7.65
CA LEU A 41 8.00 -22.33 -6.28
C LEU A 41 9.27 -21.44 -6.25
N ALA A 42 10.31 -21.81 -7.01
CA ALA A 42 11.59 -21.11 -7.00
C ALA A 42 11.48 -19.68 -7.56
N MET A 43 10.84 -19.51 -8.72
CA MET A 43 10.66 -18.19 -9.33
C MET A 43 9.68 -17.33 -8.52
N GLY A 44 8.60 -17.92 -7.98
CA GLY A 44 7.66 -17.21 -7.09
C GLY A 44 8.33 -16.62 -5.85
N THR A 45 9.22 -17.37 -5.20
CA THR A 45 9.99 -16.86 -4.05
C THR A 45 10.94 -15.72 -4.44
N ILE A 46 11.60 -15.80 -5.60
CA ILE A 46 12.46 -14.72 -6.10
C ILE A 46 11.63 -13.46 -6.34
N TYR A 47 10.47 -13.56 -7.00
CA TYR A 47 9.58 -12.42 -7.22
C TYR A 47 9.11 -11.79 -5.91
N LEU A 48 8.74 -12.59 -4.91
CA LEU A 48 8.36 -12.06 -3.59
C LEU A 48 9.50 -11.26 -2.94
N ILE A 49 10.73 -11.77 -2.97
CA ILE A 49 11.89 -11.08 -2.40
C ILE A 49 12.15 -9.76 -3.14
N VAL A 50 12.10 -9.77 -4.47
CA VAL A 50 12.31 -8.57 -5.29
C VAL A 50 11.23 -7.53 -5.02
N ILE A 51 9.96 -7.94 -5.01
CA ILE A 51 8.83 -7.04 -4.73
C ILE A 51 8.91 -6.49 -3.30
N PHE A 52 9.32 -7.31 -2.33
CA PHE A 52 9.55 -6.87 -0.96
C PHE A 52 10.62 -5.77 -0.88
N LEU A 53 11.79 -5.98 -1.50
CA LEU A 53 12.86 -4.98 -1.53
C LEU A 53 12.40 -3.70 -2.23
N LEU A 54 11.70 -3.80 -3.36
CA LEU A 54 11.16 -2.67 -4.10
C LEU A 54 10.11 -1.90 -3.30
N THR A 55 9.29 -2.60 -2.53
CA THR A 55 8.25 -2.00 -1.65
C THR A 55 8.89 -1.22 -0.52
N VAL A 56 9.89 -1.80 0.15
CA VAL A 56 10.66 -1.10 1.20
C VAL A 56 11.37 0.14 0.63
N TYR A 57 11.97 0.02 -0.55
CA TYR A 57 12.61 1.14 -1.22
C TYR A 57 11.62 2.26 -1.58
N SER A 58 10.46 1.90 -2.13
CA SER A 58 9.38 2.86 -2.42
C SER A 58 8.90 3.57 -1.17
N MET A 59 8.66 2.86 -0.06
CA MET A 59 8.28 3.47 1.21
C MET A 59 9.34 4.45 1.73
N ARG A 60 10.62 4.13 1.55
CA ARG A 60 11.73 5.04 1.94
C ARG A 60 11.73 6.32 1.12
N ILE A 61 11.54 6.23 -0.20
CA ILE A 61 11.45 7.42 -1.07
C ILE A 61 10.24 8.28 -0.67
N MET A 62 9.08 7.65 -0.48
CA MET A 62 7.86 8.37 -0.12
C MET A 62 8.01 9.05 1.25
N GLY A 63 8.64 8.38 2.23
CA GLY A 63 8.95 8.99 3.52
C GLY A 63 9.94 10.15 3.44
N MET A 64 10.98 10.05 2.62
CA MET A 64 11.93 11.15 2.40
C MET A 64 11.27 12.34 1.71
N ALA A 65 10.45 12.07 0.70
CA ALA A 65 9.80 13.12 -0.05
C ALA A 65 8.69 13.79 0.79
N ALA A 66 7.97 13.06 1.66
CA ALA A 66 7.01 13.62 2.61
C ALA A 66 7.67 14.52 3.65
N LYS A 67 8.90 14.19 4.10
CA LYS A 67 9.70 15.06 4.97
C LYS A 67 10.16 16.34 4.26
N LYS A 68 10.52 16.26 2.98
CA LYS A 68 10.99 17.42 2.19
C LYS A 68 9.87 18.37 1.80
N THR A 69 8.69 17.87 1.45
CA THR A 69 7.54 18.71 1.08
C THR A 69 6.72 19.15 2.29
N GLY A 70 6.80 18.45 3.43
CA GLY A 70 5.97 18.71 4.61
C GLY A 70 4.48 18.38 4.40
N ILE A 71 4.13 17.82 3.24
CA ILE A 71 2.75 17.55 2.82
C ILE A 71 2.45 16.07 3.06
N LYS A 72 1.36 15.80 3.79
CA LYS A 72 0.94 14.45 4.19
C LYS A 72 0.08 13.72 3.14
N THR A 73 -0.38 14.43 2.11
CA THR A 73 -1.28 13.89 1.08
C THR A 73 -0.53 13.68 -0.23
N TYR A 74 -0.66 12.48 -0.82
CA TYR A 74 0.00 12.12 -2.07
C TYR A 74 -0.34 13.04 -3.24
N GLU A 75 -1.60 13.48 -3.34
CA GLU A 75 -2.07 14.41 -4.38
C GLU A 75 -1.24 15.70 -4.36
N LYS A 76 -1.24 16.39 -3.20
CA LYS A 76 -0.51 17.64 -2.96
C LYS A 76 1.00 17.50 -3.06
N MET A 77 1.50 16.34 -2.65
CA MET A 77 2.91 16.04 -2.73
C MET A 77 3.39 15.95 -4.19
N GLY A 78 2.62 15.29 -5.05
CA GLY A 78 3.00 15.21 -6.44
C GLY A 78 2.53 16.39 -7.31
N GLY A 79 1.55 17.17 -6.86
CA GLY A 79 1.32 18.52 -7.38
C GLY A 79 2.52 19.44 -7.22
N GLN A 80 3.22 19.36 -6.09
CA GLN A 80 4.47 20.12 -5.91
C GLN A 80 5.65 19.57 -6.71
N LEU A 81 5.73 18.25 -6.94
CA LEU A 81 6.80 17.66 -7.76
C LEU A 81 6.58 17.82 -9.27
N PHE A 82 5.34 17.71 -9.76
CA PHE A 82 5.01 17.76 -11.20
C PHE A 82 4.55 19.14 -11.69
N GLY A 83 4.27 20.10 -10.80
CA GLY A 83 3.83 21.45 -11.16
C GLY A 83 2.30 21.62 -11.22
N ARG A 84 1.84 22.75 -11.79
CA ARG A 84 0.41 23.12 -11.85
C ARG A 84 -0.40 22.06 -12.60
N GLY A 85 -1.23 21.31 -11.85
CA GLY A 85 -2.09 20.23 -12.37
C GLY A 85 -1.65 18.80 -12.03
N GLY A 86 -0.45 18.62 -11.47
CA GLY A 86 0.06 17.30 -11.05
C GLY A 86 -0.79 16.64 -9.94
N ASP A 87 -1.44 17.45 -9.10
CA ASP A 87 -2.40 17.01 -8.09
C ASP A 87 -3.52 16.16 -8.69
N ILE A 88 -4.15 16.65 -9.77
CA ILE A 88 -5.33 16.04 -10.38
C ILE A 88 -4.94 14.72 -11.06
N PHE A 89 -3.77 14.68 -11.70
CA PHE A 89 -3.26 13.46 -12.32
C PHE A 89 -3.02 12.36 -11.29
N ILE A 90 -2.45 12.72 -10.14
CA ILE A 90 -2.18 11.76 -9.06
C ILE A 90 -3.46 11.36 -8.33
N ALA A 91 -4.40 12.29 -8.16
CA ALA A 91 -5.73 11.98 -7.66
C ALA A 91 -6.44 10.94 -8.55
N ALA A 92 -6.35 11.09 -9.87
CA ALA A 92 -6.90 10.12 -10.82
C ALA A 92 -6.22 8.75 -10.71
N ILE A 93 -4.89 8.69 -10.58
CA ILE A 93 -4.17 7.42 -10.37
C ILE A 93 -4.59 6.77 -9.05
N MET A 94 -4.71 7.55 -7.97
CA MET A 94 -5.17 7.05 -6.67
C MET A 94 -6.61 6.53 -6.74
N PHE A 95 -7.47 7.21 -7.49
CA PHE A 95 -8.83 6.74 -7.73
C PHE A 95 -8.84 5.38 -8.43
N VAL A 96 -8.08 5.23 -9.52
CA VAL A 96 -7.95 3.94 -10.24
C VAL A 96 -7.36 2.85 -9.33
N LYS A 97 -6.37 3.18 -8.50
CA LYS A 97 -5.78 2.26 -7.51
C LYS A 97 -6.81 1.77 -6.50
N CYS A 98 -7.62 2.67 -5.94
CA CYS A 98 -8.65 2.34 -4.97
C CYS A 98 -9.76 1.51 -5.63
N TYR A 99 -10.24 1.94 -6.79
CA TYR A 99 -11.27 1.24 -7.57
C TYR A 99 -10.84 -0.18 -7.95
N GLY A 100 -9.60 -0.35 -8.42
CA GLY A 100 -9.02 -1.65 -8.72
C GLY A 100 -8.93 -2.57 -7.50
N SER A 101 -8.59 -2.02 -6.32
CA SER A 101 -8.61 -2.78 -5.07
C SER A 101 -10.01 -3.24 -4.70
N CYS A 102 -11.03 -2.39 -4.83
CA CYS A 102 -12.42 -2.74 -4.56
C CYS A 102 -12.91 -3.85 -5.51
N ILE A 103 -12.61 -3.75 -6.80
CA ILE A 103 -12.94 -4.79 -7.77
C ILE A 103 -12.25 -6.11 -7.41
N SER A 104 -10.95 -6.07 -7.11
CA SER A 104 -10.19 -7.26 -6.71
C SER A 104 -10.84 -7.94 -5.50
N TYR A 105 -11.30 -7.16 -4.52
CA TYR A 105 -11.99 -7.71 -3.36
C TYR A 105 -13.34 -8.35 -3.71
N ILE A 106 -14.15 -7.70 -4.55
CA ILE A 106 -15.44 -8.26 -4.98
C ILE A 106 -15.23 -9.58 -5.72
N ILE A 107 -14.24 -9.65 -6.61
CA ILE A 107 -13.90 -10.88 -7.34
C ILE A 107 -13.47 -11.96 -6.35
N SER A 108 -12.57 -11.66 -5.42
CA SER A 108 -12.10 -12.66 -4.46
C SER A 108 -13.17 -13.14 -3.48
N ILE A 109 -14.17 -12.31 -3.14
CA ILE A 109 -15.34 -12.75 -2.36
C ILE A 109 -16.27 -13.60 -3.20
N GLY A 110 -16.43 -13.29 -4.50
CA GLY A 110 -17.25 -14.10 -5.40
C GLY A 110 -16.63 -15.43 -5.82
N ASP A 111 -15.29 -15.55 -5.75
CA ASP A 111 -14.53 -16.78 -6.00
C ASP A 111 -14.43 -17.69 -4.75
N LEU A 112 -14.77 -17.16 -3.58
CA LEU A 112 -14.79 -17.87 -2.29
C LEU A 112 -16.11 -18.63 -2.09
#